data_AF-A0ABD8A9U1-F1
#
_entry.id   AF-A0ABD8A9U1-F1
#
_cell.length_a   1.000
_cell.length_b   1.000
_cell.length_c   1.000
_cell.angle_alpha   90.00
_cell.angle_beta   90.00
_cell.angle_gamma   90.00
#
_symmetry.space_group_name_H-M   'P 1'
#
loop_
_entity.id
_entity.type
_entity.pdbx_description
1 polymer ?
#
loop_
_entity_poly.entity_id
_entity_poly.type
_entity_poly.pdbx_seq_one_letter_code
_entity_poly.pdbx_strand_id
1 'polypeptide(L)'
;MNTKLIWVSIGILALLGVICAAGIPLLLGDGRTPADPLPGNHSDLPGGMKSAGAANLTCTVSVAFPSTPEAVVLYRVVKPEVTTELVSSMAEKMGLEGTVRESQDQLVLSDDPYSLEVHLKSGRVVLIDIPRWMNPNDKDLPETLPSDDEAVRLATEYLEKTGLLPPDATPSGVDHQEIARYNEKGERIGTAYEEISVSYSRTIDGRPVVGSKLTVEIGGGGDILNVYRLWRDYAPEKEVAIVTPEEALEELKAAGVAEGRSADIAGIELGYYEATATREPSHLVPVYIFTGKVQDETGEETTFVRYVPASPEFREEIPAVK
;
A
#
# COMPACT_ATOMS: atom_id res chain seq x y z
N MET A 1 -44.56 -27.86 -8.96
CA MET A 1 -44.38 -27.64 -10.40
C MET A 1 -44.66 -26.17 -10.68
N ASN A 2 -43.59 -25.40 -10.88
CA ASN A 2 -43.50 -24.10 -11.58
C ASN A 2 -42.21 -23.41 -11.15
N THR A 3 -41.12 -23.85 -11.75
CA THR A 3 -39.82 -23.17 -11.80
C THR A 3 -39.99 -21.90 -12.62
N LYS A 4 -39.72 -20.72 -12.03
CA LYS A 4 -39.51 -19.49 -12.80
C LYS A 4 -38.02 -19.32 -13.03
N LEU A 5 -37.63 -19.62 -14.26
CA LEU A 5 -36.34 -19.31 -14.87
C LEU A 5 -36.26 -17.79 -15.04
N ILE A 6 -35.34 -17.13 -14.33
CA ILE A 6 -35.03 -15.71 -14.56
C ILE A 6 -33.77 -15.66 -15.41
N TRP A 7 -33.93 -15.16 -16.62
CA TRP A 7 -32.89 -14.96 -17.62
C TRP A 7 -31.94 -13.86 -17.16
N VAL A 8 -30.64 -14.17 -17.06
CA VAL A 8 -29.58 -13.15 -17.05
C VAL A 8 -29.27 -12.86 -18.52
N SER A 9 -29.69 -11.69 -18.99
CA SER A 9 -29.35 -11.21 -20.33
C SER A 9 -27.85 -10.91 -20.39
N ILE A 10 -27.10 -11.76 -21.09
CA ILE A 10 -25.74 -11.51 -21.53
C ILE A 10 -25.78 -10.39 -22.58
N GLY A 11 -25.42 -9.18 -22.18
CA GLY A 11 -25.08 -8.09 -23.07
C GLY A 11 -23.57 -7.99 -23.21
N ILE A 12 -23.00 -8.64 -24.22
CA ILE A 12 -21.64 -8.37 -24.70
C ILE A 12 -21.62 -6.91 -25.19
N LEU A 13 -20.86 -6.06 -24.53
CA LEU A 13 -20.39 -4.80 -25.10
C LEU A 13 -18.86 -4.82 -25.08
N ALA A 14 -18.29 -5.23 -26.21
CA ALA A 14 -16.90 -4.96 -26.52
C ALA A 14 -16.72 -3.43 -26.63
N LEU A 15 -15.95 -2.85 -25.72
CA LEU A 15 -15.32 -1.56 -25.95
C LEU A 15 -13.93 -1.54 -25.32
N LEU A 16 -12.94 -1.56 -26.20
CA LEU A 16 -11.56 -1.18 -25.95
C LEU A 16 -11.51 0.23 -25.32
N GLY A 17 -10.70 0.37 -24.29
CA GLY A 17 -10.06 1.63 -23.94
C GLY A 17 -10.68 2.39 -22.77
N VAL A 18 -9.77 2.76 -21.86
CA VAL A 18 -9.90 3.82 -20.85
C VAL A 18 -10.57 3.40 -19.55
N ILE A 19 -9.78 2.81 -18.64
CA ILE A 19 -10.03 2.99 -17.20
C ILE A 19 -9.58 4.41 -16.86
N CYS A 20 -10.50 5.36 -16.99
CA CYS A 20 -10.37 6.67 -16.38
C CYS A 20 -10.59 6.52 -14.87
N ALA A 21 -9.63 7.01 -14.10
CA ALA A 21 -9.81 7.33 -12.69
C ALA A 21 -11.03 8.27 -12.52
N ALA A 22 -12.12 7.74 -11.98
CA ALA A 22 -13.21 8.52 -11.39
C ALA A 22 -13.94 7.63 -10.39
N GLY A 23 -13.78 7.95 -9.10
CA GLY A 23 -14.51 7.29 -8.02
C GLY A 23 -16.03 7.43 -8.22
N ILE A 24 -16.73 6.31 -8.16
CA ILE A 24 -18.18 6.28 -8.03
C ILE A 24 -18.48 6.28 -6.52
N PRO A 25 -19.17 7.30 -5.98
CA PRO A 25 -19.54 7.29 -4.56
C PRO A 25 -20.74 6.37 -4.36
N LEU A 26 -20.53 5.25 -3.67
CA LEU A 26 -21.59 4.42 -3.12
C LEU A 26 -22.01 4.99 -1.77
N LEU A 27 -23.25 5.48 -1.70
CA LEU A 27 -23.91 5.96 -0.49
C LEU A 27 -24.19 4.76 0.45
N LEU A 28 -23.48 4.69 1.58
CA LEU A 28 -23.81 3.79 2.69
C LEU A 28 -24.56 4.59 3.78
N GLY A 29 -25.73 4.10 4.18
CA GLY A 29 -26.55 4.68 5.23
C GLY A 29 -26.15 4.19 6.62
N ASP A 30 -26.30 5.08 7.61
CA ASP A 30 -25.97 4.92 9.03
C ASP A 30 -26.66 3.75 9.74
N GLY A 31 -25.88 2.96 10.50
CA GLY A 31 -26.36 2.02 11.51
C GLY A 31 -25.23 1.63 12.48
N ARG A 32 -25.34 2.06 13.75
CA ARG A 32 -24.30 1.96 14.80
C ARG A 32 -24.15 0.56 15.45
N THR A 33 -22.87 0.10 15.50
CA THR A 33 -22.08 -0.63 16.55
C THR A 33 -22.48 -2.03 17.10
N PRO A 34 -21.56 -2.80 17.77
CA PRO A 34 -20.08 -2.66 17.93
C PRO A 34 -19.22 -3.96 17.71
N ALA A 35 -17.90 -3.76 17.54
CA ALA A 35 -16.76 -4.58 18.03
C ALA A 35 -15.69 -4.98 16.98
N ASP A 36 -14.49 -4.50 17.28
CA ASP A 36 -13.10 -4.78 16.87
C ASP A 36 -12.54 -4.42 15.47
N PRO A 37 -11.36 -3.72 15.41
CA PRO A 37 -10.86 -3.07 14.19
C PRO A 37 -9.52 -3.65 13.66
N LEU A 38 -9.29 -3.57 12.35
CA LEU A 38 -7.95 -3.46 11.76
C LEU A 38 -7.94 -2.34 10.70
N PRO A 39 -6.83 -1.59 10.56
CA PRO A 39 -6.83 -0.31 9.87
C PRO A 39 -6.49 -0.47 8.38
N GLY A 40 -7.51 -0.37 7.53
CA GLY A 40 -7.36 -0.16 6.10
C GLY A 40 -7.07 1.31 5.78
N ASN A 41 -5.94 1.55 5.11
CA ASN A 41 -5.58 2.85 4.54
C ASN A 41 -6.65 3.32 3.53
N HIS A 42 -7.49 4.26 3.95
CA HIS A 42 -8.32 5.05 3.04
C HIS A 42 -8.35 6.51 3.49
N SER A 43 -7.44 7.31 2.95
CA SER A 43 -7.55 8.77 2.98
C SER A 43 -7.93 9.24 1.58
N ASP A 44 -9.22 9.29 1.29
CA ASP A 44 -9.79 10.06 0.18
C ASP A 44 -11.27 10.36 0.48
N LEU A 45 -11.55 11.55 1.04
CA LEU A 45 -12.88 12.18 0.93
C LEU A 45 -12.74 13.69 0.67
N PRO A 46 -13.52 14.25 -0.28
CA PRO A 46 -13.47 15.66 -0.66
C PRO A 46 -14.43 16.48 0.20
N GLY A 47 -13.93 17.53 0.85
CA GLY A 47 -14.77 18.45 1.61
C GLY A 47 -14.00 19.68 2.07
N GLY A 48 -14.02 20.74 1.27
CA GLY A 48 -13.51 22.03 1.71
C GLY A 48 -14.41 22.63 2.77
N MET A 49 -13.94 22.81 4.01
CA MET A 49 -14.41 23.88 4.88
C MET A 49 -13.49 24.16 6.08
N LYS A 50 -13.03 25.43 6.10
CA LYS A 50 -12.82 26.33 7.24
C LYS A 50 -12.12 25.79 8.50
N SER A 51 -10.90 26.31 8.66
CA SER A 51 -10.22 26.60 9.94
C SER A 51 -11.19 26.86 11.09
N ALA A 52 -11.32 25.86 11.96
CA ALA A 52 -11.83 25.97 13.32
C ALA A 52 -10.67 25.64 14.27
N GLY A 53 -10.58 26.38 15.37
CA GLY A 53 -9.37 26.53 16.19
C GLY A 53 -8.72 25.23 16.66
N ALA A 54 -7.39 25.28 16.80
CA ALA A 54 -6.58 24.23 17.38
C ALA A 54 -7.15 23.81 18.74
N ALA A 55 -7.85 22.68 18.78
CA ALA A 55 -8.01 21.92 20.01
C ALA A 55 -6.59 21.53 20.45
N ASN A 56 -6.21 21.88 21.67
CA ASN A 56 -4.90 21.55 22.23
C ASN A 56 -4.81 20.03 22.43
N LEU A 57 -4.44 19.30 21.37
CA LEU A 57 -4.09 17.89 21.44
C LEU A 57 -3.00 17.69 22.49
N THR A 58 -3.26 16.85 23.49
CA THR A 58 -2.22 16.48 24.46
C THR A 58 -1.36 15.36 23.87
N CYS A 59 -0.06 15.61 23.68
CA CYS A 59 0.87 14.63 23.13
C CYS A 59 1.78 14.08 24.23
N THR A 60 1.73 12.77 24.46
CA THR A 60 2.62 12.04 25.37
C THR A 60 3.63 11.21 24.58
N VAL A 61 4.83 11.03 25.15
CA VAL A 61 5.86 10.16 24.58
C VAL A 61 6.13 9.06 25.60
N SER A 62 5.75 7.83 25.25
CA SER A 62 5.85 6.66 26.13
C SER A 62 7.09 5.80 25.85
N VAL A 63 7.96 6.25 24.94
CA VAL A 63 9.18 5.56 24.51
C VAL A 63 10.41 6.44 24.75
N ALA A 64 11.56 5.81 24.99
CA ALA A 64 12.83 6.52 25.05
C ALA A 64 13.24 6.98 23.64
N PHE A 65 13.88 8.15 23.55
CA PHE A 65 14.44 8.60 22.27
C PHE A 65 15.58 7.67 21.82
N PRO A 66 15.62 7.28 20.54
CA PRO A 66 16.69 6.44 20.02
C PRO A 66 18.01 7.22 19.98
N SER A 67 19.13 6.52 20.19
CA SER A 67 20.44 7.10 19.89
C SER A 67 20.65 7.12 18.38
N THR A 68 20.92 8.29 17.81
CA THR A 68 21.16 8.47 16.38
C THR A 68 22.52 9.08 16.09
N PRO A 69 23.12 8.79 14.92
CA PRO A 69 24.36 9.43 14.49
C PRO A 69 24.11 10.90 14.11
N GLU A 70 25.17 11.71 14.04
CA GLU A 70 25.07 13.11 13.58
C GLU A 70 24.77 13.22 12.08
N ALA A 71 25.08 12.17 11.31
CA ALA A 71 24.87 12.11 9.87
C ALA A 71 24.52 10.68 9.42
N VAL A 72 23.86 10.59 8.27
CA VAL A 72 23.54 9.33 7.59
C VAL A 72 23.88 9.42 6.10
N VAL A 73 24.06 8.26 5.46
CA VAL A 73 24.21 8.20 4.01
C VAL A 73 22.88 8.56 3.35
N LEU A 74 22.93 9.52 2.44
CA LEU A 74 21.86 9.82 1.50
C LEU A 74 22.02 8.91 0.28
N TYR A 75 20.91 8.30 -0.10
CA TYR A 75 20.85 7.37 -1.21
C TYR A 75 20.15 8.01 -2.39
N ARG A 76 20.82 8.09 -3.54
CA ARG A 76 20.18 8.51 -4.78
C ARG A 76 19.33 7.38 -5.32
N VAL A 77 18.16 7.72 -5.83
CA VAL A 77 17.30 6.81 -6.58
C VAL A 77 17.89 6.60 -7.97
N VAL A 78 18.08 5.35 -8.36
CA VAL A 78 18.49 5.01 -9.72
C VAL A 78 17.24 5.03 -10.59
N LYS A 79 17.26 5.87 -11.64
CA LYS A 79 16.14 5.95 -12.58
C LYS A 79 15.98 4.60 -13.30
N PRO A 80 14.78 4.01 -13.33
CA PRO A 80 14.56 2.76 -14.03
C PRO A 80 14.60 2.97 -15.54
N GLU A 81 15.15 1.99 -16.26
CA GLU A 81 15.10 1.92 -17.71
C GLU A 81 13.95 1.00 -18.13
N VAL A 82 12.74 1.56 -18.26
CA VAL A 82 11.55 0.80 -18.66
C VAL A 82 11.43 0.77 -20.18
N THR A 83 11.59 -0.41 -20.79
CA THR A 83 11.45 -0.63 -22.23
C THR A 83 10.46 -1.73 -22.56
N THR A 84 10.02 -1.80 -23.82
CA THR A 84 9.14 -2.87 -24.32
C THR A 84 9.77 -4.25 -24.17
N GLU A 85 11.08 -4.36 -24.35
CA GLU A 85 11.84 -5.62 -24.23
C GLU A 85 11.89 -6.07 -22.77
N LEU A 86 12.10 -5.13 -21.84
CA LEU A 86 12.08 -5.43 -20.42
C LEU A 86 10.72 -5.99 -19.99
N VAL A 87 9.63 -5.32 -20.37
CA VAL A 87 8.27 -5.75 -20.02
C VAL A 87 7.91 -7.08 -20.69
N SER A 88 8.34 -7.30 -21.94
CA SER A 88 8.15 -8.58 -22.64
C SER A 88 8.88 -9.71 -21.92
N SER A 89 10.12 -9.47 -21.44
CA SER A 89 10.87 -10.47 -20.67
C SER A 89 10.25 -10.75 -19.31
N MET A 90 9.69 -9.74 -18.63
CA MET A 90 8.91 -9.96 -17.40
C MET A 90 7.69 -10.85 -17.66
N ALA A 91 6.90 -10.52 -18.69
CA ALA A 91 5.73 -11.28 -19.10
C ALA A 91 6.06 -12.75 -19.41
N GLU A 92 7.15 -13.00 -20.16
CA GLU A 92 7.61 -14.36 -20.46
C GLU A 92 7.91 -15.18 -19.19
N LYS A 93 8.60 -14.58 -18.20
CA LYS A 93 8.88 -15.25 -16.91
C LYS A 93 7.62 -15.50 -16.08
N MET A 94 6.59 -14.67 -16.25
CA MET A 94 5.26 -14.84 -15.65
C MET A 94 4.40 -15.86 -16.42
N GLY A 95 4.82 -16.30 -17.60
CA GLY A 95 4.06 -17.19 -18.47
C GLY A 95 2.92 -16.50 -19.21
N LEU A 96 3.02 -15.18 -19.42
CA LEU A 96 2.03 -14.38 -20.12
C LEU A 96 2.37 -14.25 -21.61
N GLU A 97 1.35 -14.32 -22.46
CA GLU A 97 1.42 -14.13 -23.90
C GLU A 97 0.76 -12.82 -24.31
N GLY A 98 1.43 -11.97 -25.08
CA GLY A 98 0.78 -10.75 -25.54
C GLY A 98 1.72 -9.77 -26.21
N THR A 99 1.16 -8.64 -26.61
CA THR A 99 1.93 -7.52 -27.15
C THR A 99 1.95 -6.38 -26.15
N VAL A 100 3.15 -5.94 -25.78
CA VAL A 100 3.34 -4.75 -24.95
C VAL A 100 2.91 -3.52 -25.74
N ARG A 101 2.11 -2.66 -25.11
CA ARG A 101 1.62 -1.40 -25.67
C ARG A 101 1.92 -0.27 -24.69
N GLU A 102 2.23 0.89 -25.23
CA GLU A 102 2.31 2.10 -24.42
C GLU A 102 0.90 2.66 -24.17
N SER A 103 0.65 3.07 -22.93
CA SER A 103 -0.59 3.70 -22.51
C SER A 103 -0.29 4.75 -21.43
N GLN A 104 -0.41 6.03 -21.78
CA GLN A 104 -0.07 7.15 -20.91
C GLN A 104 1.37 7.02 -20.37
N ASP A 105 1.56 7.01 -19.05
CA ASP A 105 2.85 6.89 -18.39
C ASP A 105 3.27 5.42 -18.12
N GLN A 106 2.73 4.46 -18.88
CA GLN A 106 2.90 3.03 -18.61
C GLN A 106 3.12 2.20 -19.88
N LEU A 107 3.80 1.07 -19.73
CA LEU A 107 3.73 -0.06 -20.66
C LEU A 107 2.78 -1.10 -20.10
N VAL A 108 1.90 -1.62 -20.95
CA VAL A 108 0.84 -2.57 -20.57
C VAL A 108 0.88 -3.78 -21.50
N LEU A 109 0.78 -4.98 -20.93
CA LEU A 109 0.53 -6.22 -21.64
C LEU A 109 -0.72 -6.87 -21.06
N SER A 110 -1.62 -7.31 -21.94
CA SER A 110 -2.85 -8.01 -21.55
C SER A 110 -2.84 -9.41 -22.14
N ASP A 111 -3.10 -10.39 -21.28
CA ASP A 111 -3.22 -11.81 -21.61
C ASP A 111 -4.36 -12.40 -20.76
N ASP A 112 -5.58 -12.40 -21.30
CA ASP A 112 -6.81 -12.71 -20.54
C ASP A 112 -6.65 -13.98 -19.68
N PRO A 113 -6.83 -13.92 -18.35
CA PRO A 113 -7.48 -12.84 -17.58
C PRO A 113 -6.54 -11.75 -17.01
N TYR A 114 -5.25 -11.82 -17.30
CA TYR A 114 -4.22 -11.01 -16.65
C TYR A 114 -3.91 -9.69 -17.36
N SER A 115 -3.53 -8.69 -16.57
CA SER A 115 -2.89 -7.45 -17.03
C SER A 115 -1.60 -7.21 -16.28
N LEU A 116 -0.51 -7.00 -17.03
CA LEU A 116 0.78 -6.57 -16.54
C LEU A 116 1.00 -5.10 -16.91
N GLU A 117 1.22 -4.26 -15.92
CA GLU A 117 1.46 -2.83 -16.06
C GLU A 117 2.82 -2.47 -15.47
N VAL A 118 3.61 -1.68 -16.21
CA VAL A 118 4.88 -1.15 -15.73
C VAL A 118 4.92 0.36 -15.95
N HIS A 119 5.01 1.12 -14.86
CA HIS A 119 5.05 2.58 -14.90
C HIS A 119 6.42 3.08 -15.36
N LEU A 120 6.45 3.90 -16.42
CA LEU A 120 7.67 4.32 -17.12
C LEU A 120 8.66 5.06 -16.21
N LYS A 121 8.15 5.87 -15.28
CA LYS A 121 8.99 6.78 -14.48
C LYS A 121 9.48 6.16 -13.17
N SER A 122 8.64 5.36 -12.53
CA SER A 122 8.93 4.79 -11.20
C SER A 122 9.33 3.32 -11.26
N GLY A 123 9.13 2.65 -12.39
CA GLY A 123 9.36 1.21 -12.52
C GLY A 123 8.37 0.38 -11.70
N ARG A 124 7.26 0.98 -11.24
CA ARG A 124 6.19 0.25 -10.53
C ARG A 124 5.68 -0.86 -11.43
N VAL A 125 5.71 -2.09 -10.95
CA VAL A 125 5.11 -3.25 -11.61
C VAL A 125 3.81 -3.59 -10.93
N VAL A 126 2.77 -3.85 -11.73
CA VAL A 126 1.51 -4.42 -11.25
C VAL A 126 1.06 -5.55 -12.17
N LEU A 127 0.75 -6.70 -11.58
CA LEU A 127 0.08 -7.83 -12.22
C LEU A 127 -1.29 -8.00 -11.58
N ILE A 128 -2.34 -8.19 -12.36
CA ILE A 128 -3.72 -8.36 -11.86
C ILE A 128 -4.44 -9.45 -12.64
N ASP A 129 -5.09 -10.40 -11.95
CA ASP A 129 -6.18 -11.24 -12.45
C ASP A 129 -7.48 -10.41 -12.44
N ILE A 130 -7.77 -9.71 -13.54
CA ILE A 130 -8.82 -8.68 -13.63
C ILE A 130 -10.20 -9.16 -13.13
N PRO A 131 -10.73 -10.32 -13.58
CA PRO A 131 -12.07 -10.74 -13.20
C PRO A 131 -12.18 -11.25 -11.75
N ARG A 132 -11.08 -11.63 -11.11
CA ARG A 132 -11.10 -12.23 -9.76
C ARG A 132 -10.69 -11.26 -8.68
N TRP A 133 -9.63 -10.48 -8.91
CA TRP A 133 -9.08 -9.59 -7.89
C TRP A 133 -10.15 -8.61 -7.40
N MET A 134 -10.41 -8.58 -6.09
CA MET A 134 -11.42 -7.74 -5.45
C MET A 134 -12.86 -7.93 -5.97
N ASN A 135 -13.17 -9.09 -6.54
CA ASN A 135 -14.49 -9.40 -7.09
C ASN A 135 -15.10 -10.65 -6.43
N PRO A 136 -16.33 -10.55 -5.89
CA PRO A 136 -17.04 -11.70 -5.32
C PRO A 136 -17.07 -12.92 -6.25
N ASN A 137 -16.63 -14.07 -5.75
CA ASN A 137 -16.61 -15.31 -6.53
C ASN A 137 -16.60 -16.55 -5.62
N ASP A 138 -16.91 -17.71 -6.19
CA ASP A 138 -17.00 -18.96 -5.43
C ASP A 138 -15.65 -19.68 -5.24
N LYS A 139 -14.57 -19.15 -5.84
CA LYS A 139 -13.23 -19.74 -5.80
C LYS A 139 -12.38 -19.16 -4.69
N ASP A 140 -12.50 -17.87 -4.41
CA ASP A 140 -11.69 -17.11 -3.47
C ASP A 140 -12.50 -16.87 -2.19
N LEU A 141 -12.63 -17.92 -1.38
CA LEU A 141 -13.39 -17.94 -0.13
C LEU A 141 -12.49 -18.47 1.00
N PRO A 142 -12.74 -18.11 2.28
CA PRO A 142 -11.88 -18.54 3.38
C PRO A 142 -11.58 -20.04 3.43
N GLU A 143 -12.54 -20.90 3.06
CA GLU A 143 -12.36 -22.35 3.04
C GLU A 143 -11.46 -22.89 1.91
N THR A 144 -11.15 -22.09 0.88
CA THR A 144 -10.32 -22.47 -0.27
C THR A 144 -8.93 -21.83 -0.22
N LEU A 145 -8.70 -20.89 0.69
CA LEU A 145 -7.43 -20.22 0.85
C LEU A 145 -6.35 -21.17 1.40
N PRO A 146 -5.09 -21.01 1.00
CA PRO A 146 -3.97 -21.65 1.68
C PRO A 146 -3.85 -21.14 3.13
N SER A 147 -3.05 -21.81 3.96
CA SER A 147 -2.63 -21.24 5.24
C SER A 147 -1.64 -20.09 5.04
N ASP A 148 -1.48 -19.19 6.01
CA ASP A 148 -0.54 -18.07 5.96
C ASP A 148 0.90 -18.50 5.59
N ASP A 149 1.43 -19.55 6.23
CA ASP A 149 2.77 -20.09 5.94
C ASP A 149 2.90 -20.61 4.50
N GLU A 150 1.80 -21.15 3.97
CA GLU A 150 1.71 -21.65 2.59
C GLU A 150 1.66 -20.47 1.63
N ALA A 151 0.88 -19.44 1.94
CA ALA A 151 0.78 -18.21 1.17
C ALA A 151 2.13 -17.49 1.09
N VAL A 152 2.85 -17.37 2.22
CA VAL A 152 4.21 -16.79 2.25
C VAL A 152 5.16 -17.56 1.34
N ARG A 153 5.10 -18.90 1.37
CA ARG A 153 5.94 -19.74 0.50
C ARG A 153 5.59 -19.54 -0.98
N LEU A 154 4.31 -19.62 -1.33
CA LEU A 154 3.83 -19.44 -2.71
C LEU A 154 4.18 -18.05 -3.26
N ALA A 155 3.99 -17.00 -2.46
CA ALA A 155 4.38 -15.64 -2.82
C ALA A 155 5.88 -15.54 -3.09
N THR A 156 6.71 -16.09 -2.19
CA THR A 156 8.17 -16.01 -2.29
C THR A 156 8.65 -16.77 -3.54
N GLU A 157 8.18 -18.00 -3.73
CA GLU A 157 8.52 -18.83 -4.89
C GLU A 157 8.10 -18.15 -6.21
N TYR A 158 6.93 -17.53 -6.24
CA TYR A 158 6.46 -16.78 -7.41
C TYR A 158 7.37 -15.60 -7.73
N LEU A 159 7.72 -14.78 -6.73
CA LEU A 159 8.59 -13.62 -6.90
C LEU A 159 10.00 -14.03 -7.33
N GLU A 160 10.55 -15.12 -6.79
CA GLU A 160 11.85 -15.68 -7.20
C GLU A 160 11.81 -16.17 -8.65
N LYS A 161 10.81 -16.99 -9.00
CA LYS A 161 10.64 -17.56 -10.34
C LYS A 161 10.49 -16.48 -11.41
N THR A 162 9.75 -15.42 -11.10
CA THR A 162 9.52 -14.28 -12.01
C THR A 162 10.66 -13.26 -12.03
N GLY A 163 11.61 -13.38 -11.08
CA GLY A 163 12.69 -12.41 -10.90
C GLY A 163 12.21 -11.06 -10.37
N LEU A 164 11.05 -11.02 -9.72
CA LEU A 164 10.51 -9.83 -9.08
C LEU A 164 10.97 -9.65 -7.64
N LEU A 165 11.49 -10.71 -6.97
CA LEU A 165 12.01 -10.63 -5.60
C LEU A 165 13.32 -9.83 -5.56
N PRO A 166 13.33 -8.62 -4.96
CA PRO A 166 14.56 -7.88 -4.72
C PRO A 166 15.45 -8.62 -3.71
N PRO A 167 16.78 -8.53 -3.82
CA PRO A 167 17.70 -9.25 -2.94
C PRO A 167 17.64 -8.76 -1.47
N ASP A 168 17.15 -7.54 -1.24
CA ASP A 168 16.99 -6.93 0.08
C ASP A 168 15.56 -7.03 0.64
N ALA A 169 14.68 -7.77 -0.04
CA ALA A 169 13.30 -7.97 0.41
C ALA A 169 13.18 -9.15 1.38
N THR A 170 12.44 -8.92 2.47
CA THR A 170 12.09 -9.95 3.46
C THR A 170 10.59 -9.95 3.72
N PRO A 171 9.92 -11.13 3.85
CA PRO A 171 8.53 -11.18 4.27
C PRO A 171 8.34 -10.43 5.60
N SER A 172 7.33 -9.57 5.67
CA SER A 172 7.12 -8.64 6.78
C SER A 172 5.71 -8.66 7.36
N GLY A 173 4.73 -9.22 6.65
CA GLY A 173 3.36 -9.28 7.12
C GLY A 173 2.48 -10.18 6.26
N VAL A 174 1.43 -10.69 6.88
CA VAL A 174 0.34 -11.43 6.24
C VAL A 174 -0.95 -10.81 6.70
N ASP A 175 -1.77 -10.35 5.76
CA ASP A 175 -3.06 -9.72 6.02
C ASP A 175 -4.14 -10.43 5.20
N HIS A 176 -5.37 -10.38 5.69
CA HIS A 176 -6.54 -10.93 5.01
C HIS A 176 -7.46 -9.80 4.58
N GLN A 177 -7.83 -9.77 3.31
CA GLN A 177 -8.78 -8.79 2.79
C GLN A 177 -10.08 -9.50 2.39
N GLU A 178 -11.17 -9.15 3.07
CA GLU A 178 -12.49 -9.75 2.84
C GLU A 178 -13.50 -8.78 2.24
N ILE A 179 -14.38 -9.30 1.38
CA ILE A 179 -15.63 -8.64 1.00
C ILE A 179 -16.77 -9.40 1.68
N ALA A 180 -17.44 -8.74 2.63
CA ALA A 180 -18.57 -9.34 3.34
C ALA A 180 -19.82 -9.46 2.44
N ARG A 181 -20.57 -10.55 2.64
CA ARG A 181 -21.88 -10.79 2.02
C ARG A 181 -22.99 -10.34 2.97
N TYR A 182 -23.95 -9.57 2.48
CA TYR A 182 -25.11 -9.10 3.24
C TYR A 182 -26.42 -9.58 2.62
N ASN A 183 -27.46 -9.77 3.43
CA ASN A 183 -28.81 -10.02 2.95
C ASN A 183 -29.57 -8.71 2.64
N GLU A 184 -30.82 -8.82 2.15
CA GLU A 184 -31.67 -7.65 1.83
C GLU A 184 -31.99 -6.76 3.04
N LYS A 185 -31.79 -7.27 4.26
CA LYS A 185 -31.99 -6.52 5.51
C LYS A 185 -30.70 -5.84 6.02
N GLY A 186 -29.58 -5.98 5.30
CA GLY A 186 -28.28 -5.45 5.70
C GLY A 186 -27.56 -6.29 6.77
N GLU A 187 -28.00 -7.51 7.03
CA GLU A 187 -27.33 -8.41 7.99
C GLU A 187 -26.20 -9.17 7.28
N ARG A 188 -25.02 -9.26 7.90
CA ARG A 188 -23.89 -10.06 7.36
C ARG A 188 -24.28 -11.54 7.39
N ILE A 189 -24.20 -12.20 6.23
CA ILE A 189 -24.57 -13.61 6.03
C ILE A 189 -23.40 -14.49 5.56
N GLY A 190 -22.21 -13.91 5.36
CA GLY A 190 -21.00 -14.66 5.03
C GLY A 190 -19.91 -13.78 4.42
N THR A 191 -18.96 -14.43 3.77
CA THR A 191 -17.89 -13.81 2.99
C THR A 191 -18.15 -14.07 1.50
N ALA A 192 -17.98 -13.06 0.67
CA ALA A 192 -18.20 -13.11 -0.77
C ALA A 192 -16.89 -13.21 -1.56
N TYR A 193 -15.79 -12.82 -0.93
CA TYR A 193 -14.43 -12.88 -1.44
C TYR A 193 -13.48 -12.79 -0.24
N GLU A 194 -12.40 -13.55 -0.26
CA GLU A 194 -11.25 -13.34 0.63
C GLU A 194 -9.95 -13.66 -0.09
N GLU A 195 -8.90 -12.92 0.22
CA GLU A 195 -7.52 -13.19 -0.23
C GLU A 195 -6.53 -13.03 0.93
N ILE A 196 -5.35 -13.62 0.76
CA ILE A 196 -4.20 -13.43 1.65
C ILE A 196 -3.19 -12.52 0.96
N SER A 197 -2.90 -11.37 1.56
CA SER A 197 -1.86 -10.43 1.11
C SER A 197 -0.57 -10.67 1.89
N VAL A 198 0.48 -11.06 1.18
CA VAL A 198 1.83 -11.22 1.74
C VAL A 198 2.65 -9.96 1.41
N SER A 199 3.07 -9.25 2.45
CA SER A 199 3.86 -8.03 2.34
C SER A 199 5.35 -8.29 2.57
N TYR A 200 6.20 -7.53 1.87
CA TYR A 200 7.65 -7.56 2.02
C TYR A 200 8.18 -6.17 2.37
N SER A 201 9.20 -6.13 3.22
CA SER A 201 9.91 -4.92 3.61
C SER A 201 11.40 -5.02 3.29
N ARG A 202 12.09 -3.88 3.36
CA ARG A 202 13.56 -3.81 3.26
C ARG A 202 14.15 -2.94 4.35
N THR A 203 15.44 -3.16 4.55
CA THR A 203 16.28 -2.27 5.34
C THR A 203 17.48 -1.80 4.55
N ILE A 204 17.90 -0.55 4.78
CA ILE A 204 19.15 0.02 4.26
C ILE A 204 20.02 0.37 5.46
N ASP A 205 21.24 -0.18 5.52
CA ASP A 205 22.15 -0.04 6.68
C ASP A 205 21.50 -0.39 8.03
N GLY A 206 20.65 -1.42 8.03
CA GLY A 206 19.90 -1.85 9.22
C GLY A 206 18.74 -0.94 9.62
N ARG A 207 18.37 0.03 8.77
CA ARG A 207 17.27 0.97 8.99
C ARG A 207 16.07 0.63 8.10
N PRO A 208 14.83 0.70 8.61
CA PRO A 208 13.65 0.39 7.80
C PRO A 208 13.47 1.39 6.66
N VAL A 209 12.94 0.91 5.53
CA VAL A 209 12.45 1.77 4.45
C VAL A 209 10.93 1.75 4.43
N VAL A 210 10.32 2.91 4.65
CA VAL A 210 8.87 3.12 4.56
C VAL A 210 8.50 3.64 3.18
N GLY A 211 7.28 3.33 2.71
CA GLY A 211 6.79 3.72 1.39
C GLY A 211 7.23 2.80 0.24
N SER A 212 8.28 2.00 0.43
CA SER A 212 8.55 0.82 -0.40
C SER A 212 7.38 -0.15 -0.24
N LYS A 213 6.89 -0.71 -1.36
CA LYS A 213 5.77 -1.64 -1.31
C LYS A 213 6.02 -2.81 -2.25
N LEU A 214 6.06 -4.00 -1.70
CA LEU A 214 6.02 -5.26 -2.45
C LEU A 214 4.97 -6.15 -1.78
N THR A 215 3.88 -6.40 -2.49
CA THR A 215 2.78 -7.25 -2.02
C THR A 215 2.42 -8.29 -3.07
N VAL A 216 2.08 -9.49 -2.61
CA VAL A 216 1.53 -10.56 -3.43
C VAL A 216 0.23 -11.00 -2.79
N GLU A 217 -0.87 -10.92 -3.54
CA GLU A 217 -2.19 -11.30 -3.04
C GLU A 217 -2.61 -12.64 -3.66
N ILE A 218 -3.01 -13.55 -2.78
CA ILE A 218 -3.18 -14.97 -3.07
C ILE A 218 -4.64 -15.35 -2.82
N GLY A 219 -5.25 -15.96 -3.84
CA GLY A 219 -6.62 -16.44 -3.83
C GLY A 219 -6.74 -17.93 -3.52
N GLY A 220 -7.94 -18.45 -3.71
CA GLY A 220 -8.26 -19.85 -3.47
C GLY A 220 -7.43 -20.79 -4.35
N GLY A 221 -6.97 -21.88 -3.75
CA GLY A 221 -6.08 -22.84 -4.39
C GLY A 221 -4.62 -22.37 -4.54
N GLY A 222 -4.27 -21.21 -3.99
CA GLY A 222 -2.90 -20.68 -4.04
C GLY A 222 -2.58 -19.86 -5.30
N ASP A 223 -3.60 -19.43 -6.03
CA ASP A 223 -3.42 -18.62 -7.25
C ASP A 223 -2.97 -17.20 -6.92
N ILE A 224 -2.10 -16.63 -7.75
CA ILE A 224 -1.70 -15.23 -7.67
C ILE A 224 -2.79 -14.35 -8.30
N LEU A 225 -3.41 -13.50 -7.49
CA LEU A 225 -4.44 -12.54 -7.93
C LEU A 225 -3.85 -11.17 -8.25
N ASN A 226 -2.91 -10.71 -7.43
CA ASN A 226 -2.24 -9.43 -7.59
C ASN A 226 -0.76 -9.55 -7.23
N VAL A 227 0.07 -8.82 -7.97
CA VAL A 227 1.40 -8.43 -7.48
C VAL A 227 1.54 -6.93 -7.64
N TYR A 228 1.92 -6.26 -6.57
CA TYR A 228 2.30 -4.85 -6.60
C TYR A 228 3.75 -4.71 -6.17
N ARG A 229 4.58 -4.08 -7.00
CA ARG A 229 5.98 -3.79 -6.68
C ARG A 229 6.32 -2.35 -7.01
N LEU A 230 6.54 -1.54 -5.98
CA LEU A 230 7.27 -0.27 -6.01
C LEU A 230 8.52 -0.45 -5.16
N TRP A 231 9.63 -0.68 -5.85
CA TRP A 231 10.91 -1.01 -5.23
C TRP A 231 12.04 -0.43 -6.07
N ARG A 232 12.37 0.84 -5.83
CA ARG A 232 13.42 1.51 -6.61
C ARG A 232 14.80 1.05 -6.18
N ASP A 233 15.64 0.86 -7.19
CA ASP A 233 17.07 0.69 -7.01
C ASP A 233 17.69 2.00 -6.52
N TYR A 234 18.76 1.89 -5.75
CA TYR A 234 19.41 3.02 -5.13
C TYR A 234 20.93 2.85 -5.09
N ALA A 235 21.64 3.96 -4.91
CA ALA A 235 23.09 3.95 -4.72
C ALA A 235 23.49 5.00 -3.67
N PRO A 236 24.50 4.71 -2.83
CA PRO A 236 25.02 5.70 -1.90
C PRO A 236 25.57 6.90 -2.68
N GLU A 237 25.33 8.11 -2.17
CA GLU A 237 25.80 9.35 -2.80
C GLU A 237 26.70 10.17 -1.89
N LYS A 238 26.20 10.59 -0.74
CA LYS A 238 26.92 11.45 0.22
C LYS A 238 26.37 11.27 1.63
N GLU A 239 27.12 11.67 2.64
CA GLU A 239 26.56 11.83 4.00
C GLU A 239 25.83 13.17 4.12
N VAL A 240 24.72 13.17 4.87
CA VAL A 240 23.96 14.37 5.21
C VAL A 240 23.75 14.44 6.71
N ALA A 241 23.89 15.64 7.27
CA ALA A 241 23.59 15.89 8.68
C ALA A 241 22.10 15.69 8.95
N ILE A 242 21.79 15.14 10.12
CA ILE A 242 20.42 14.96 10.58
C ILE A 242 20.16 15.71 11.88
N VAL A 243 18.91 16.12 12.07
CA VAL A 243 18.42 16.65 13.35
C VAL A 243 18.29 15.53 14.38
N THR A 244 18.22 15.91 15.64
CA THR A 244 17.95 14.98 16.75
C THR A 244 16.50 14.46 16.72
N PRO A 245 16.22 13.29 17.31
CA PRO A 245 14.86 12.79 17.48
C PRO A 245 13.94 13.77 18.23
N GLU A 246 14.49 14.53 19.18
CA GLU A 246 13.79 15.55 19.96
C GLU A 246 13.37 16.73 19.07
N GLU A 247 14.26 17.23 18.22
CA GLU A 247 13.94 18.30 17.26
C GLU A 247 12.87 17.84 16.27
N ALA A 248 12.99 16.60 15.75
CA ALA A 248 12.00 16.03 14.86
C ALA A 248 10.62 15.86 15.52
N LEU A 249 10.58 15.53 16.81
CA LEU A 249 9.33 15.46 17.57
C LEU A 249 8.68 16.84 17.71
N GLU A 250 9.45 17.89 17.96
CA GLU A 250 8.92 19.26 18.03
C GLU A 250 8.37 19.71 16.66
N GLU A 251 9.02 19.32 15.56
CA GLU A 251 8.47 19.51 14.20
C GLU A 251 7.14 18.77 14.00
N LEU A 252 7.05 17.51 14.44
CA LEU A 252 5.81 16.73 14.37
C LEU A 252 4.67 17.40 15.17
N LYS A 253 4.95 17.86 16.39
CA LYS A 253 3.95 18.56 17.22
C LYS A 253 3.48 19.86 16.58
N ALA A 254 4.39 20.59 15.93
CA ALA A 254 4.06 21.83 15.23
C ALA A 254 3.22 21.60 13.97
N ALA A 255 3.45 20.49 13.26
CA ALA A 255 2.67 20.09 12.09
C ALA A 255 1.30 19.47 12.45
N GLY A 256 1.19 18.92 13.66
CA GLY A 256 0.02 18.19 14.14
C GLY A 256 0.24 16.68 14.00
N VAL A 257 0.00 15.93 15.08
CA VAL A 257 0.23 14.47 15.10
C VAL A 257 -0.90 13.75 14.37
N ALA A 258 -2.14 14.05 14.76
CA ALA A 258 -3.40 13.56 14.21
C ALA A 258 -4.56 14.41 14.75
N GLU A 259 -5.74 14.32 14.14
CA GLU A 259 -6.97 14.86 14.73
C GLU A 259 -7.39 14.00 15.92
N GLY A 260 -7.67 14.63 17.06
CA GLY A 260 -8.10 13.92 18.26
C GLY A 260 -7.90 14.73 19.54
N ARG A 261 -8.16 14.09 20.68
CA ARG A 261 -8.03 14.69 22.01
C ARG A 261 -6.63 14.50 22.59
N SER A 262 -6.05 13.31 22.42
CA SER A 262 -4.69 13.00 22.88
C SER A 262 -4.00 12.02 21.95
N ALA A 263 -2.69 12.17 21.81
CA ALA A 263 -1.84 11.25 21.06
C ALA A 263 -0.74 10.71 21.98
N ASP A 264 -0.53 9.40 21.93
CA ASP A 264 0.57 8.71 22.61
C ASP A 264 1.55 8.16 21.57
N ILE A 265 2.78 8.67 21.61
CA ILE A 265 3.88 8.20 20.76
C ILE A 265 4.53 7.00 21.44
N ALA A 266 4.38 5.84 20.81
CA ALA A 266 4.85 4.55 21.30
C ALA A 266 6.13 4.05 20.59
N GLY A 267 6.53 4.69 19.48
CA GLY A 267 7.73 4.33 18.74
C GLY A 267 8.33 5.53 18.00
N ILE A 268 9.67 5.59 18.02
CA ILE A 268 10.47 6.56 17.30
C ILE A 268 11.67 5.81 16.72
N GLU A 269 11.81 5.79 15.41
CA GLU A 269 12.92 5.14 14.73
C GLU A 269 13.43 5.97 13.55
N LEU A 270 14.72 5.82 13.23
CA LEU A 270 15.35 6.48 12.08
C LEU A 270 15.40 5.50 10.90
N GLY A 271 14.75 5.87 9.80
CA GLY A 271 14.60 5.08 8.58
C GLY A 271 14.81 5.90 7.30
N TYR A 272 14.40 5.33 6.18
CA TYR A 272 14.33 6.00 4.89
C TYR A 272 12.90 5.99 4.35
N TYR A 273 12.53 7.05 3.64
CA TYR A 273 11.25 7.17 2.97
C TYR A 273 11.43 7.06 1.46
N GLU A 274 10.67 6.15 0.86
CA GLU A 274 10.51 6.03 -0.58
C GLU A 274 9.18 6.67 -1.00
N ALA A 275 9.25 7.63 -1.92
CA ALA A 275 8.05 8.31 -2.41
C ALA A 275 7.16 7.39 -3.26
N THR A 276 5.86 7.72 -3.31
CA THR A 276 4.84 6.99 -4.06
C THR A 276 5.16 6.85 -5.56
N ALA A 277 4.49 5.91 -6.24
CA ALA A 277 4.76 5.57 -7.64
C ALA A 277 4.58 6.73 -8.63
N THR A 278 3.75 7.73 -8.29
CA THR A 278 3.49 8.91 -9.13
C THR A 278 4.51 10.03 -8.94
N ARG A 279 5.38 9.93 -7.93
CA ARG A 279 6.49 10.86 -7.70
C ARG A 279 7.78 10.33 -8.34
N GLU A 280 8.61 11.28 -8.75
CA GLU A 280 9.95 11.05 -9.30
C GLU A 280 10.99 11.60 -8.31
N PRO A 281 11.15 10.97 -7.13
CA PRO A 281 12.11 11.43 -6.15
C PRO A 281 13.55 11.25 -6.68
N SER A 282 14.43 12.17 -6.34
CA SER A 282 15.86 12.04 -6.60
C SER A 282 16.56 11.15 -5.57
N HIS A 283 16.00 11.03 -4.36
CA HIS A 283 16.62 10.30 -3.25
C HIS A 283 15.62 9.45 -2.46
N LEU A 284 16.16 8.50 -1.70
CA LEU A 284 15.49 7.94 -0.53
C LEU A 284 15.78 8.87 0.65
N VAL A 285 14.74 9.47 1.21
CA VAL A 285 14.89 10.57 2.17
C VAL A 285 15.03 10.00 3.58
N PRO A 286 16.07 10.37 4.36
CA PRO A 286 16.17 9.93 5.74
C PRO A 286 15.05 10.55 6.58
N VAL A 287 14.39 9.74 7.42
CA VAL A 287 13.21 10.15 8.21
C VAL A 287 13.22 9.60 9.61
N TYR A 288 12.65 10.37 10.54
CA TYR A 288 12.12 9.83 11.77
C TYR A 288 10.70 9.32 11.55
N ILE A 289 10.48 8.05 11.86
CA ILE A 289 9.20 7.37 11.81
C ILE A 289 8.64 7.37 13.23
N PHE A 290 7.51 8.04 13.40
CA PHE A 290 6.77 8.11 14.65
C PHE A 290 5.54 7.22 14.55
N THR A 291 5.43 6.25 15.46
CA THR A 291 4.27 5.37 15.57
C THR A 291 3.59 5.60 16.91
N GLY A 292 2.28 5.53 16.93
CA GLY A 292 1.54 5.74 18.17
C GLY A 292 0.06 5.51 18.02
N LYS A 293 -0.69 5.98 19.01
CA LYS A 293 -2.15 5.94 19.03
C LYS A 293 -2.71 7.33 19.27
N VAL A 294 -3.81 7.66 18.60
CA VAL A 294 -4.60 8.86 18.88
C VAL A 294 -5.95 8.42 19.42
N GLN A 295 -6.40 9.10 20.47
CA GLN A 295 -7.73 8.95 21.03
C GLN A 295 -8.60 10.12 20.56
N ASP A 296 -9.75 9.80 19.97
CA ASP A 296 -10.70 10.80 19.49
C ASP A 296 -11.56 11.40 20.63
N GLU A 297 -12.56 12.22 20.28
CA GLU A 297 -13.48 12.79 21.28
C GLU A 297 -14.43 11.76 21.90
N THR A 298 -14.68 10.64 21.21
CA THR A 298 -15.56 9.56 21.67
C THR A 298 -14.86 8.58 22.60
N GLY A 299 -13.53 8.62 22.64
CA GLY A 299 -12.67 7.75 23.41
C GLY A 299 -12.12 6.56 22.61
N GLU A 300 -12.38 6.50 21.30
CA GLU A 300 -11.88 5.49 20.38
C GLU A 300 -10.40 5.71 20.08
N GLU A 301 -9.60 4.63 20.12
CA GLU A 301 -8.16 4.68 19.81
C GLU A 301 -7.91 4.22 18.37
N THR A 302 -7.13 5.01 17.63
CA THR A 302 -6.64 4.63 16.30
C THR A 302 -5.13 4.73 16.24
N THR A 303 -4.48 3.78 15.57
CA THR A 303 -3.03 3.82 15.38
C THR A 303 -2.66 4.86 14.31
N PHE A 304 -1.55 5.57 14.51
CA PHE A 304 -0.99 6.44 13.48
C PHE A 304 0.47 6.10 13.19
N VAL A 305 0.88 6.41 11.97
CA VAL A 305 2.28 6.49 11.55
C VAL A 305 2.50 7.87 10.92
N ARG A 306 3.57 8.55 11.31
CA ARG A 306 3.97 9.86 10.79
C ARG A 306 5.45 9.89 10.51
N TYR A 307 5.84 10.70 9.53
CA TYR A 307 7.22 10.81 9.08
C TYR A 307 7.66 12.26 9.20
N VAL A 308 8.83 12.47 9.80
CA VAL A 308 9.50 13.77 9.80
C VAL A 308 10.84 13.61 9.08
N PRO A 309 11.11 14.39 8.02
CA PRO A 309 12.42 14.45 7.38
C PRO A 309 13.53 14.65 8.42
N ALA A 310 14.49 13.73 8.48
CA ALA A 310 15.59 13.81 9.43
C ALA A 310 16.62 14.87 9.01
N SER A 311 16.65 15.27 7.74
CA SER A 311 17.51 16.33 7.25
C SER A 311 16.67 17.52 6.74
N PRO A 312 16.94 18.75 7.20
CA PRO A 312 16.20 19.96 6.82
C PRO A 312 16.13 20.23 5.31
N GLU A 313 17.11 19.72 4.55
CA GLU A 313 17.21 19.89 3.10
C GLU A 313 16.05 19.21 2.34
N PHE A 314 15.39 18.22 2.94
CA PHE A 314 14.41 17.36 2.24
C PHE A 314 12.98 17.54 2.74
N ARG A 315 12.66 18.66 3.40
CA ARG A 315 11.33 18.85 4.00
C ARG A 315 10.16 18.86 3.01
N GLU A 316 10.41 19.22 1.76
CA GLU A 316 9.38 19.27 0.71
C GLU A 316 9.17 17.93 -0.02
N GLU A 317 10.05 16.95 0.21
CA GLU A 317 10.01 15.66 -0.49
C GLU A 317 8.99 14.69 0.13
N ILE A 318 8.63 14.91 1.38
CA ILE A 318 7.67 14.09 2.12
C ILE A 318 6.31 14.77 2.11
N PRO A 319 5.20 14.05 1.84
CA PRO A 319 3.87 14.63 1.95
C PRO A 319 3.72 15.29 3.31
N ALA A 320 3.38 16.58 3.31
CA ALA A 320 3.17 17.32 4.54
C ALA A 320 2.16 16.57 5.40
N VAL A 321 2.43 16.46 6.69
CA VAL A 321 1.42 16.11 7.68
C VAL A 321 0.34 17.19 7.55
N LYS A 322 -0.79 16.83 6.94
CA LYS A 322 -1.95 17.69 6.74
C LYS A 322 -3.15 17.01 7.33
#